data_AF-A0A7C6T270-F1
#
_entry.id   AF-A0A7C6T270-F1
#
_cell.length_a   1.000
_cell.length_b   1.000
_cell.length_c   1.000
_cell.angle_alpha   90.00
_cell.angle_beta   90.00
_cell.angle_gamma   90.00
#
_symmetry.space_group_name_H-M   'P 1'
#
loop_
_entity.id
_entity.type
_entity.pdbx_description
1 polymer ?
#
loop_
_entity_poly.entity_id
_entity_poly.type
_entity_poly.pdbx_seq_one_letter_code
_entity_poly.pdbx_strand_id
1 'polypeptide(L)' 'GVYTWWAQRARTSKINNSGWRIDYWLVSDRLADQVQRSDMIDSGPRQDHAPVLLEIDVEL' A
#
# COMPACT_ATOMS: atom_id res chain seq x y z
N GLY A 1 0.67 -11.10 -5.51
CA GLY A 1 -0.34 -10.12 -5.07
C GLY A 1 0.29 -8.76 -4.94
N VAL A 2 -0.52 -7.72 -4.69
CA VAL A 2 -0.02 -6.39 -4.30
C VAL A 2 0.02 -6.36 -2.77
N TYR A 3 1.22 -6.44 -2.20
CA TYR A 3 1.45 -6.45 -0.77
C TYR A 3 2.10 -5.15 -0.33
N THR A 4 1.91 -4.79 0.92
CA THR A 4 2.49 -3.59 1.54
C THR A 4 3.44 -3.95 2.67
N TRP A 5 3.53 -5.23 3.05
CA TRP A 5 4.41 -5.71 4.10
C TRP A 5 5.05 -7.07 3.80
N TRP A 6 6.33 -7.24 4.18
CA TRP A 6 7.07 -8.50 4.09
C TRP A 6 7.86 -8.81 5.37
N ALA A 7 7.99 -10.10 5.68
CA ALA A 7 8.56 -10.56 6.93
C ALA A 7 10.08 -10.40 6.98
N GLN A 8 10.61 -9.62 7.93
CA GLN A 8 12.05 -9.36 8.05
C GLN A 8 12.88 -10.59 8.47
N ARG A 9 12.25 -11.53 9.18
CA ARG A 9 12.91 -12.80 9.59
C ARG A 9 13.20 -13.70 8.39
N ALA A 10 12.37 -13.66 7.35
CA ALA A 10 12.55 -14.39 6.12
C ALA A 10 13.03 -13.43 5.03
N ARG A 11 14.35 -13.27 4.88
CA ARG A 11 14.97 -12.33 3.93
C ARG A 11 14.54 -12.51 2.46
N THR A 12 13.98 -13.66 2.11
CA THR A 12 13.45 -13.96 0.78
C THR A 12 11.99 -13.51 0.60
N SER A 13 11.32 -13.03 1.65
CA SER A 13 9.89 -12.67 1.63
C SER A 13 9.58 -11.59 0.59
N LYS A 14 10.31 -10.46 0.55
CA LYS A 14 10.12 -9.43 -0.48
C LYS A 14 10.54 -9.90 -1.88
N ILE A 15 11.66 -10.64 -1.97
CA ILE A 15 12.20 -11.18 -3.23
C ILE A 15 11.20 -12.13 -3.90
N ASN A 16 10.60 -13.03 -3.12
CA ASN A 16 9.60 -13.99 -3.61
C ASN A 16 8.19 -13.40 -3.65
N ASN A 17 8.05 -12.11 -3.28
CA ASN A 17 6.78 -11.44 -3.12
C ASN A 17 5.79 -12.22 -2.21
N SER A 18 6.28 -12.82 -1.13
CA SER A 18 5.49 -13.53 -0.12
C SER A 18 5.14 -12.57 1.03
N GLY A 19 4.14 -11.71 0.81
CA GLY A 19 3.79 -10.63 1.73
C GLY A 19 2.33 -10.62 2.17
N TRP A 20 1.98 -9.56 2.89
CA TRP A 20 0.63 -9.25 3.36
C TRP A 20 0.27 -7.83 2.92
N ARG A 21 -1.02 -7.58 2.69
CA ARG A 21 -1.53 -6.21 2.53
C ARG A 21 -2.15 -5.80 3.88
N ILE A 22 -1.48 -4.90 4.58
CA ILE A 22 -1.89 -4.47 5.93
C ILE A 22 -1.98 -2.94 6.08
N ASP A 23 -1.71 -2.20 5.01
CA ASP A 23 -1.76 -0.74 4.97
C ASP A 23 -2.90 -0.31 4.05
N TYR A 24 -3.81 0.52 4.56
CA TYR A 24 -5.07 0.87 3.89
C TYR A 24 -5.43 2.33 4.09
N TRP A 25 -6.05 2.90 3.06
CA TRP A 25 -6.87 4.10 3.18
C TRP A 25 -8.32 3.65 3.39
N LEU A 26 -8.88 3.93 4.57
CA LEU A 26 -10.31 3.77 4.82
C LEU A 26 -10.97 5.11 4.51
N VAL A 27 -11.89 5.09 3.55
CA VAL A 27 -12.57 6.29 3.05
C VAL A 27 -14.04 6.22 3.46
N SER A 28 -14.60 7.34 3.90
CA SER A 28 -16.04 7.44 4.16
C SER A 28 -16.83 7.34 2.86
N ASP A 29 -18.01 6.72 2.85
CA ASP A 29 -18.83 6.55 1.64
C ASP A 29 -19.08 7.87 0.89
N ARG A 30 -19.32 8.97 1.61
CA ARG A 30 -19.51 10.31 1.03
C ARG A 30 -18.29 10.86 0.26
N LEU A 31 -17.12 10.25 0.41
CA LEU A 31 -15.87 10.61 -0.27
C LEU A 31 -15.39 9.51 -1.22
N ALA A 32 -16.10 8.38 -1.33
CA ALA A 32 -15.65 7.24 -2.13
C ALA A 32 -15.50 7.62 -3.61
N ASP A 33 -16.45 8.37 -4.14
CA ASP A 33 -16.46 8.83 -5.54
C ASP A 33 -15.39 9.91 -5.83
N GLN A 34 -14.78 10.50 -4.80
CA GLN A 34 -13.72 11.49 -4.93
C GLN A 34 -12.31 10.85 -5.02
N VAL A 35 -12.21 9.53 -4.79
CA VAL A 35 -10.94 8.79 -4.89
C VAL A 35 -10.59 8.59 -6.37
N GLN A 36 -9.53 9.24 -6.82
CA GLN A 36 -9.06 9.16 -8.20
C GLN A 36 -8.12 7.98 -8.42
N ARG A 37 -7.26 7.69 -7.42
CA ARG A 37 -6.28 6.60 -7.51
C ARG A 37 -5.89 6.10 -6.13
N SER A 38 -5.69 4.79 -5.99
CA SER A 38 -4.97 4.22 -4.86
C SER A 38 -4.00 3.14 -5.34
N ASP A 39 -2.76 3.18 -4.86
CA ASP A 39 -1.69 2.32 -5.33
C ASP A 39 -0.68 1.99 -4.22
N MET A 40 0.21 1.04 -4.45
CA MET A 40 1.38 0.76 -3.62
C MET A 40 2.64 1.25 -4.35
N ILE A 41 3.48 2.00 -3.64
CA ILE A 41 4.74 2.53 -4.19
C ILE A 41 5.84 1.56 -3.81
N ASP A 42 6.65 1.13 -4.78
CA ASP A 42 7.79 0.26 -4.50
C ASP A 42 8.76 0.94 -3.52
N SER A 43 8.98 0.28 -2.37
CA SER A 43 9.92 0.74 -1.35
C SER A 43 11.39 0.42 -1.65
N GLY A 44 11.68 -0.16 -2.82
CA GLY A 44 13.04 -0.47 -3.27
C GLY A 44 13.75 -1.44 -2.32
N PRO A 45 14.96 -1.14 -1.83
CA PRO A 45 15.69 -2.04 -0.93
C PRO A 45 15.04 -2.24 0.45
N ARG A 46 14.15 -1.33 0.89
CA ARG A 46 13.47 -1.46 2.18
C ARG A 46 12.50 -2.63 2.14
N GLN A 47 12.61 -3.52 3.12
CA GLN A 47 11.94 -4.82 3.08
C GLN A 47 10.72 -4.92 4.00
N ASP A 48 10.47 -3.97 4.88
CA ASP A 48 9.38 -4.07 5.87
C ASP A 48 8.04 -3.67 5.26
N HIS A 49 7.79 -2.36 5.13
CA HIS A 49 6.58 -1.81 4.54
C HIS A 49 6.87 -1.15 3.18
N ALA A 50 5.84 -1.07 2.34
CA ALA A 50 5.78 -0.22 1.16
C ALA A 50 4.77 0.91 1.37
N PRO A 51 5.10 2.16 0.99
CA PRO A 51 4.14 3.26 1.04
C PRO A 51 2.89 2.97 0.20
N VAL A 52 1.74 3.47 0.64
CA VAL A 52 0.50 3.45 -0.13
C VAL A 52 0.10 4.86 -0.53
N LEU A 53 -0.26 5.03 -1.81
CA LEU A 53 -0.69 6.27 -2.42
C LEU A 53 -2.22 6.37 -2.38
N LEU A 54 -2.72 7.58 -2.12
CA LEU A 54 -4.10 7.98 -2.39
C LEU A 54 -4.06 9.32 -3.10
N GLU A 55 -4.62 9.36 -4.31
CA GLU A 55 -4.97 10.62 -5.00
C GLU A 55 -6.47 10.79 -4.83
N ILE A 56 -6.87 11.90 -4.23
CA ILE A 56 -8.27 12.23 -3.91
C ILE A 56 -8.49 13.71 -4.20
N ASP A 57 -9.62 14.02 -4.83
CA ASP A 57 -10.01 15.38 -5.17
C ASP A 57 -11.12 15.85 -4.22
N VAL A 58 -10.72 16.67 -3.25
CA VAL A 58 -11.61 17.22 -2.23
C VAL A 58 -11.63 18.74 -2.38
N GLU A 59 -12.82 19.34 -2.32
CA GLU A 59 -12.92 20.79 -2.11
C GLU A 59 -12.41 21.12 -0.70
N LEU A 60 -11.45 22.04 -0.60
CA LEU A 60 -10.82 22.49 0.65
C LEU A 60 -11.42 23.80 1.17
#